data_AF-A0A8S1CPD6-F1
#
_entry.id   AF-A0A8S1CPD6-F1
#
_cell.length_a   1.000
_cell.length_b   1.000
_cell.length_c   1.000
_cell.angle_alpha   90.00
_cell.angle_beta   90.00
_cell.angle_gamma   90.00
#
_symmetry.space_group_name_H-M   'P 1'
#
loop_
_entity.id
_entity.type
_entity.pdbx_description
1 polymer ?
#
loop_
_entity_poly.entity_id
_entity_poly.type
_entity_poly.pdbx_seq_one_letter_code
_entity_poly.pdbx_strand_id
1 'polypeptide(L)'
;MQFVTSLFIFLVPTASLLILQYLPQLLSMLSSKSKGSPSPKRNVNLEPVSSFSSSIWCSECNRGAKCCQIENLYYFPKDKTFGFVLTENSIVHGISSGAEFGNLLANSVINHTELFLPLVVFANNDPIIKTVKSSLKGHEIFLLRRFKPDNLMHALHDDILPLFSRMETICKGEFSSCSKNFVLSFTDDYSDFNLDWYNLLFKQSIFNLTELREPVLISKAHVGLPGDTTVFQYGFGQPQGPLNLGPNSVGIYQRFAEYVKKQLDLNEQEKIDGVQRIVLISRKETRRILNEEEVMNFIRNSFHNTMGLTQELIYKIMDLSVERTPEAVVSTLTSADFILGMHGAATFLAGVFSRPNSTILELFPYGINPKVVSPLRALAETPGFWFKYNSWENKDVRSSVPPADDAPPLHGGLGSLSEEERKFAEKQVPVPAVQCCHNATYLYRMFQDTTVGPSIQYSILKSIEFLKRGTNLNWTHKFTVPGAVRDLVCLSEAESTKMFWKAPLNVKSVSQYNILKYEISAKSSNSDDDLFEATETNVFSDFENHQFTEVWVRACNQHECGKDTYVICT
;
A
#
# COMPACT_ATOMS: atom_id res chain seq x y z
N MET A 1 -42.87 -62.51 55.09
CA MET A 1 -42.43 -62.12 56.44
C MET A 1 -40.93 -61.88 56.39
N GLN A 2 -40.46 -60.64 56.57
CA GLN A 2 -39.06 -60.20 56.82
C GLN A 2 -37.98 -60.54 55.73
N PHE A 3 -37.30 -59.55 55.11
CA PHE A 3 -36.01 -58.89 55.48
C PHE A 3 -34.76 -59.74 55.09
N VAL A 4 -33.63 -59.24 54.54
CA VAL A 4 -33.09 -57.88 54.22
C VAL A 4 -32.14 -57.96 52.98
N THR A 5 -31.75 -56.82 52.36
CA THR A 5 -30.52 -56.56 51.52
C THR A 5 -30.40 -57.25 50.14
N SER A 6 -29.75 -56.68 49.11
CA SER A 6 -28.81 -55.53 49.06
C SER A 6 -28.88 -54.69 47.76
N LEU A 7 -28.17 -53.55 47.76
CA LEU A 7 -28.23 -52.43 46.81
C LEU A 7 -27.24 -52.55 45.62
N PHE A 8 -27.35 -51.64 44.63
CA PHE A 8 -26.43 -51.32 43.50
C PHE A 8 -26.51 -52.11 42.18
N ILE A 9 -27.49 -51.76 41.33
CA ILE A 9 -27.27 -51.61 39.88
C ILE A 9 -28.01 -50.35 39.40
N PHE A 10 -27.28 -49.24 39.21
CA PHE A 10 -27.73 -48.09 38.42
C PHE A 10 -26.50 -47.30 37.93
N LEU A 11 -26.05 -47.60 36.71
CA LEU A 11 -25.26 -46.68 35.88
C LEU A 11 -25.49 -47.03 34.41
N VAL A 12 -26.15 -46.12 33.71
CA VAL A 12 -26.68 -46.28 32.34
C VAL A 12 -25.57 -46.03 31.31
N PRO A 13 -25.52 -46.77 30.17
CA PRO A 13 -24.57 -46.51 29.10
C PRO A 13 -24.94 -45.26 28.28
N THR A 14 -24.59 -44.07 28.76
CA THR A 14 -24.82 -42.80 28.04
C THR A 14 -23.71 -42.45 27.04
N ALA A 15 -22.56 -43.13 27.07
CA ALA A 15 -21.44 -42.88 26.16
C ALA A 15 -21.73 -43.25 24.69
N SER A 16 -22.58 -44.25 24.43
CA SER A 16 -22.78 -44.82 23.08
C SER A 16 -23.73 -44.03 22.18
N LEU A 17 -24.53 -43.10 22.72
CA LEU A 17 -25.50 -42.30 21.96
C LEU A 17 -24.94 -40.95 21.50
N LEU A 18 -24.03 -40.35 22.27
CA LEU A 18 -23.37 -39.09 21.89
C LEU A 18 -22.43 -39.26 20.68
N ILE A 19 -21.72 -40.39 20.58
CA ILE A 19 -20.80 -40.65 19.46
C ILE A 19 -21.56 -40.75 18.12
N LEU A 20 -22.80 -41.25 18.12
CA LEU A 20 -23.64 -41.35 16.92
C LEU A 20 -24.24 -40.02 16.46
N GLN A 21 -24.47 -39.05 17.35
CA GLN A 21 -24.94 -37.71 16.97
C GLN A 21 -23.83 -36.83 16.36
N TYR A 22 -22.59 -36.98 16.79
CA TYR A 22 -21.45 -36.20 16.27
C TYR A 22 -20.71 -36.87 15.11
N LEU A 23 -20.96 -38.15 14.82
CA LEU A 23 -20.34 -38.87 13.70
C LEU A 23 -20.50 -38.15 12.33
N PRO A 24 -21.66 -37.56 11.98
CA PRO A 24 -21.81 -36.81 10.72
C PRO A 24 -20.96 -35.53 10.68
N GLN A 25 -20.71 -34.89 11.83
CA GLN A 25 -19.87 -33.68 11.92
C GLN A 25 -18.37 -34.01 11.94
N LEU A 26 -17.96 -35.13 12.56
CA LEU A 26 -16.59 -35.64 12.41
C LEU A 26 -16.31 -36.11 10.98
N LEU A 27 -17.29 -36.75 10.32
CA LEU A 27 -17.17 -37.13 8.91
C LEU A 27 -17.16 -35.92 7.98
N SER A 28 -17.87 -34.82 8.27
CA SER A 28 -17.76 -33.59 7.48
C SER A 28 -16.41 -32.90 7.68
N MET A 29 -15.84 -32.90 8.90
CA MET A 29 -14.48 -32.39 9.15
C MET A 29 -13.39 -33.27 8.50
N LEU A 30 -13.52 -34.59 8.49
CA LEU A 30 -12.58 -35.48 7.80
C LEU A 30 -12.78 -35.48 6.26
N SER A 31 -13.96 -35.11 5.78
CA SER A 31 -14.26 -34.83 4.37
C SER A 31 -13.79 -33.42 3.92
N SER A 32 -13.35 -32.57 4.85
CA SER A 32 -12.80 -31.24 4.56
C SER A 32 -11.30 -31.21 4.25
N LYS A 33 -10.68 -32.38 3.99
CA LYS A 33 -9.58 -32.41 3.03
C LYS A 33 -10.13 -31.80 1.75
N SER A 34 -9.71 -30.57 1.43
CA SER A 34 -10.08 -29.92 0.20
C SER A 34 -9.74 -30.90 -0.93
N LYS A 35 -10.78 -31.42 -1.59
CA LYS A 35 -10.63 -31.83 -2.98
C LYS A 35 -10.22 -30.55 -3.66
N GLY A 36 -8.91 -30.37 -3.85
CA GLY A 36 -8.38 -29.31 -4.68
C GLY A 36 -9.21 -29.37 -5.96
N SER A 37 -9.97 -28.31 -6.21
CA SER A 37 -10.62 -28.16 -7.51
C SER A 37 -9.50 -28.38 -8.52
N PRO A 38 -9.60 -29.36 -9.43
CA PRO A 38 -8.52 -29.58 -10.38
C PRO A 38 -8.34 -28.25 -11.11
N SER A 39 -7.18 -27.64 -10.93
CA SER A 39 -6.80 -26.42 -11.64
C SER A 39 -7.15 -26.66 -13.10
N PRO A 40 -7.97 -25.80 -13.73
CA PRO A 40 -8.54 -26.11 -15.04
C PRO A 40 -7.38 -26.39 -15.97
N LYS A 41 -7.24 -27.65 -16.41
CA LYS A 41 -6.11 -28.13 -17.20
C LYS A 41 -6.13 -27.40 -18.53
N ARG A 42 -5.54 -26.22 -18.53
CA ARG A 42 -5.42 -25.37 -19.70
C ARG A 42 -4.50 -26.11 -20.67
N ASN A 43 -4.98 -26.26 -21.90
CA ASN A 43 -4.10 -26.62 -23.01
C ASN A 43 -3.12 -25.46 -23.18
N VAL A 44 -1.99 -25.58 -22.51
CA VAL A 44 -0.82 -24.76 -22.75
C VAL A 44 -0.38 -25.04 -24.19
N ASN A 45 -0.36 -24.03 -25.04
CA ASN A 45 0.11 -24.16 -26.42
C ASN A 45 1.64 -24.33 -26.40
N LEU A 46 2.07 -25.59 -26.27
CA LEU A 46 3.46 -26.00 -26.32
C LEU A 46 3.88 -26.21 -27.78
N GLU A 47 4.69 -25.29 -28.30
CA GLU A 47 5.31 -25.43 -29.62
C GLU A 47 6.75 -25.95 -29.54
N PRO A 48 7.25 -26.69 -30.54
CA PRO A 48 8.64 -27.16 -30.60
C PRO A 48 9.64 -26.00 -30.70
N VAL A 49 10.80 -26.16 -30.06
CA VAL A 49 11.79 -25.09 -29.84
C VAL A 49 13.09 -25.36 -30.61
N SER A 50 13.56 -24.34 -31.34
CA SER A 50 14.98 -24.17 -31.72
C SER A 50 15.71 -23.38 -30.64
N SER A 51 17.02 -23.56 -30.43
CA SER A 51 17.74 -22.76 -29.41
C SER A 51 17.58 -21.26 -29.67
N PHE A 52 17.12 -20.51 -28.68
CA PHE A 52 16.91 -19.07 -28.78
C PHE A 52 17.84 -18.34 -27.81
N SER A 53 18.35 -17.18 -28.24
CA SER A 53 19.09 -16.28 -27.35
C SER A 53 18.10 -15.51 -26.48
N SER A 54 18.40 -15.38 -25.19
CA SER A 54 17.62 -14.55 -24.28
C SER A 54 18.01 -13.09 -24.44
N SER A 55 17.05 -12.18 -24.28
CA SER A 55 17.27 -10.73 -24.29
C SER A 55 16.54 -10.07 -23.13
N ILE A 56 17.09 -8.98 -22.59
CA ILE A 56 16.56 -8.29 -21.40
C ILE A 56 16.66 -6.77 -21.54
N TRP A 57 15.57 -6.10 -21.17
CA TRP A 57 15.48 -4.65 -21.09
C TRP A 57 14.98 -4.27 -19.70
N CYS A 58 15.89 -3.77 -18.88
CA CYS A 58 15.59 -3.22 -17.57
C CYS A 58 15.56 -1.70 -17.61
N SER A 59 14.66 -1.12 -16.82
CA SER A 59 14.69 0.30 -16.44
C SER A 59 14.70 0.41 -14.91
N GLU A 60 15.30 1.47 -14.39
CA GLU A 60 15.16 1.80 -12.97
C GLU A 60 13.68 2.04 -12.65
N CYS A 61 13.19 1.30 -11.67
CA CYS A 61 11.88 1.47 -11.05
C CYS A 61 12.04 2.29 -9.77
N ASN A 62 10.94 2.87 -9.28
CA ASN A 62 10.99 3.76 -8.13
C ASN A 62 11.65 3.08 -6.91
N ARG A 63 12.59 3.80 -6.28
CA ARG A 63 13.46 3.37 -5.17
C ARG A 63 14.56 2.34 -5.52
N GLY A 64 15.01 2.28 -6.78
CA GLY A 64 16.24 1.58 -7.16
C GLY A 64 16.11 0.06 -7.34
N ALA A 65 14.88 -0.46 -7.35
CA ALA A 65 14.60 -1.78 -7.92
C ALA A 65 14.61 -1.67 -9.45
N LYS A 66 15.04 -2.71 -10.17
CA LYS A 66 14.90 -2.77 -11.64
C LYS A 66 13.58 -3.41 -12.02
N CYS A 67 12.88 -2.82 -12.99
CA CYS A 67 11.73 -3.45 -13.65
C CYS A 67 12.15 -3.85 -15.06
N CYS A 68 12.02 -5.15 -15.39
CA CYS A 68 12.60 -5.72 -16.59
C CYS A 68 11.57 -6.48 -17.44
N GLN A 69 11.71 -6.37 -18.76
CA GLN A 69 11.13 -7.30 -19.73
C GLN A 69 12.23 -8.26 -20.17
N ILE A 70 11.93 -9.56 -20.22
CA ILE A 70 12.84 -10.62 -20.65
C ILE A 70 12.18 -11.41 -21.79
N GLU A 71 12.91 -11.66 -22.87
CA GLU A 71 12.50 -12.52 -23.98
C GLU A 71 13.30 -13.81 -23.97
N ASN A 72 12.64 -14.91 -24.36
CA ASN A 72 13.19 -16.27 -24.37
C ASN A 72 13.82 -16.68 -23.02
N LEU A 73 13.06 -16.55 -21.93
CA LEU A 73 13.49 -16.94 -20.58
C LEU A 73 13.23 -18.43 -20.35
N TYR A 74 14.26 -19.21 -20.07
CA TYR A 74 14.15 -20.63 -19.77
C TYR A 74 13.67 -20.83 -18.33
N TYR A 75 12.87 -21.86 -18.07
CA TYR A 75 12.46 -22.27 -16.73
C TYR A 75 12.67 -23.76 -16.52
N PHE A 76 13.32 -24.11 -15.41
CA PHE A 76 13.67 -25.47 -15.00
C PHE A 76 12.87 -25.83 -13.73
N PRO A 77 11.71 -26.54 -13.85
CA PRO A 77 10.79 -26.71 -12.73
C PRO A 77 11.38 -27.51 -11.56
N LYS A 78 12.24 -28.50 -11.87
CA LYS A 78 12.90 -29.35 -10.88
C LYS A 78 13.74 -28.56 -9.89
N ASP A 79 14.46 -27.56 -10.39
CA ASP A 79 15.40 -26.73 -9.63
C ASP A 79 14.80 -25.35 -9.31
N LYS A 80 13.53 -25.11 -9.69
CA LYS A 80 12.76 -23.86 -9.55
C LYS A 80 13.53 -22.61 -9.98
N THR A 81 14.37 -22.77 -11.01
CA THR A 81 15.37 -21.81 -11.45
C THR A 81 15.07 -21.35 -12.88
N PHE A 82 15.32 -20.08 -13.14
CA PHE A 82 15.22 -19.47 -14.46
C PHE A 82 16.59 -19.41 -15.14
N GLY A 83 16.61 -19.59 -16.46
CA GLY A 83 17.82 -19.54 -17.28
C GLY A 83 17.77 -18.40 -18.29
N PHE A 84 18.83 -17.59 -18.32
CA PHE A 84 19.08 -16.58 -19.35
C PHE A 84 20.23 -17.06 -20.25
N VAL A 85 19.96 -17.35 -21.52
CA VAL A 85 20.98 -17.81 -22.48
C VAL A 85 21.60 -16.59 -23.14
N LEU A 86 22.82 -16.24 -22.71
CA LEU A 86 23.59 -15.11 -23.21
C LEU A 86 24.41 -15.52 -24.44
N THR A 87 24.22 -14.81 -25.56
CA THR A 87 24.92 -15.04 -26.83
C THR A 87 25.30 -13.71 -27.49
N GLU A 88 26.02 -13.75 -28.61
CA GLU A 88 26.29 -12.58 -29.46
C GLU A 88 25.03 -11.89 -30.02
N ASN A 89 23.89 -12.59 -30.05
CA ASN A 89 22.60 -12.06 -30.49
C ASN A 89 21.70 -11.59 -29.32
N SER A 90 22.15 -11.73 -28.07
CA SER A 90 21.42 -11.27 -26.90
C SER A 90 21.51 -9.75 -26.74
N ILE A 91 20.38 -9.10 -26.50
CA ILE A 91 20.33 -7.69 -26.10
C ILE A 91 20.29 -7.64 -24.56
N VAL A 92 21.20 -6.89 -23.96
CA VAL A 92 21.23 -6.62 -22.52
C VAL A 92 21.22 -5.11 -22.30
N HIS A 93 20.08 -4.58 -21.87
CA HIS A 93 19.88 -3.15 -21.62
C HIS A 93 19.52 -2.91 -20.15
N GLY A 94 20.15 -1.91 -19.52
CA GLY A 94 19.86 -1.51 -18.14
C GLY A 94 20.43 -2.45 -17.05
N ILE A 95 21.31 -3.37 -17.42
CA ILE A 95 22.08 -4.23 -16.51
C ILE A 95 23.58 -3.99 -16.77
N SER A 96 24.35 -3.66 -15.72
CA SER A 96 25.78 -3.33 -15.86
C SER A 96 26.74 -4.50 -15.59
N SER A 97 26.29 -5.55 -14.90
CA SER A 97 27.15 -6.64 -14.43
C SER A 97 26.43 -7.97 -14.23
N GLY A 98 27.18 -9.07 -14.16
CA GLY A 98 26.64 -10.38 -13.79
C GLY A 98 26.04 -10.44 -12.38
N ALA A 99 26.50 -9.57 -11.47
CA ALA A 99 25.91 -9.44 -10.14
C ALA A 99 24.51 -8.81 -10.18
N GLU A 100 24.27 -7.86 -11.08
CA GLU A 100 22.93 -7.29 -11.29
C GLU A 100 21.94 -8.30 -11.88
N PHE A 101 22.37 -9.24 -12.72
CA PHE A 101 21.53 -10.35 -13.18
C PHE A 101 21.01 -11.22 -12.02
N GLY A 102 21.88 -11.54 -11.05
CA GLY A 102 21.50 -12.34 -9.87
C GLY A 102 20.64 -11.58 -8.85
N ASN A 103 20.59 -10.25 -8.93
CA ASN A 103 19.91 -9.38 -7.96
C ASN A 103 18.61 -8.77 -8.52
N LEU A 104 18.00 -9.36 -9.54
CA LEU A 104 16.70 -8.92 -10.07
C LEU A 104 15.59 -9.23 -9.05
N LEU A 105 15.03 -8.21 -8.40
CA LEU A 105 13.91 -8.36 -7.47
C LEU A 105 12.62 -8.74 -8.21
N ALA A 106 11.92 -9.75 -7.70
CA ALA A 106 10.59 -10.16 -8.16
C ALA A 106 9.46 -9.64 -7.24
N ASN A 107 9.75 -8.63 -6.42
CA ASN A 107 8.85 -8.00 -5.44
C ASN A 107 9.18 -6.48 -5.31
N SER A 108 8.39 -5.72 -4.56
CA SER A 108 8.65 -4.31 -4.23
C SER A 108 9.47 -4.11 -2.92
N VAL A 109 9.54 -5.13 -2.06
CA VAL A 109 10.31 -5.11 -0.80
C VAL A 109 11.80 -5.24 -1.09
N ILE A 110 12.52 -4.14 -0.90
CA ILE A 110 13.98 -4.05 -1.11
C ILE A 110 14.78 -4.74 0.00
N ASN A 111 16.03 -5.09 -0.32
CA ASN A 111 17.03 -5.70 0.59
C ASN A 111 16.64 -7.07 1.19
N HIS A 112 15.60 -7.73 0.67
CA HIS A 112 15.21 -9.08 1.08
C HIS A 112 15.76 -10.12 0.10
N THR A 113 16.77 -10.89 0.51
CA THR A 113 17.44 -11.87 -0.37
C THR A 113 16.50 -12.94 -0.92
N GLU A 114 15.53 -13.39 -0.13
CA GLU A 114 14.53 -14.37 -0.59
C GLU A 114 13.52 -13.83 -1.62
N LEU A 115 13.57 -12.55 -2.02
CA LEU A 115 12.66 -11.96 -3.01
C LEU A 115 13.32 -11.70 -4.38
N PHE A 116 14.59 -12.08 -4.55
CA PHE A 116 15.22 -12.12 -5.86
C PHE A 116 14.63 -13.24 -6.73
N LEU A 117 14.59 -13.01 -8.04
CA LEU A 117 14.32 -14.03 -9.04
C LEU A 117 15.50 -15.02 -9.06
N PRO A 118 15.29 -16.34 -8.91
CA PRO A 118 16.37 -17.33 -8.99
C PRO A 118 16.81 -17.49 -10.45
N LEU A 119 17.67 -16.58 -10.92
CA LEU A 119 18.11 -16.47 -12.32
C LEU A 119 19.58 -16.87 -12.47
N VAL A 120 19.85 -17.77 -13.42
CA VAL A 120 21.20 -18.21 -13.80
C VAL A 120 21.47 -17.85 -15.26
N VAL A 121 22.66 -17.33 -15.54
CA VAL A 121 23.12 -17.02 -16.90
C VAL A 121 23.87 -18.22 -17.47
N PHE A 122 23.43 -18.70 -18.64
CA PHE A 122 23.98 -19.85 -19.36
C PHE A 122 24.61 -19.43 -20.68
N ALA A 123 25.60 -20.19 -21.15
CA ALA A 123 26.11 -20.11 -22.51
C ALA A 123 25.26 -20.95 -23.48
N ASN A 124 25.16 -20.56 -24.74
CA ASN A 124 24.35 -21.24 -25.77
C ASN A 124 24.68 -22.73 -25.99
N ASN A 125 25.91 -23.14 -25.65
CA ASN A 125 26.37 -24.52 -25.81
C ASN A 125 26.09 -25.43 -24.60
N ASP A 126 25.55 -24.89 -23.49
CA ASP A 126 25.27 -25.65 -22.29
C ASP A 126 24.27 -26.81 -22.58
N PRO A 127 24.61 -28.07 -22.23
CA PRO A 127 23.74 -29.22 -22.45
C PRO A 127 22.33 -29.08 -21.85
N ILE A 128 22.15 -28.34 -20.75
CA ILE A 128 20.84 -28.20 -20.08
C ILE A 128 19.83 -27.46 -20.96
N ILE A 129 20.28 -26.48 -21.76
CA ILE A 129 19.43 -25.71 -22.66
C ILE A 129 18.79 -26.61 -23.73
N LYS A 130 19.53 -27.63 -24.19
CA LYS A 130 19.06 -28.61 -25.19
C LYS A 130 18.00 -29.58 -24.65
N THR A 131 17.76 -29.60 -23.33
CA THR A 131 16.68 -30.40 -22.73
C THR A 131 15.30 -29.74 -22.92
N VAL A 132 15.27 -28.42 -23.16
CA VAL A 132 14.04 -27.63 -23.29
C VAL A 132 13.47 -27.79 -24.70
N LYS A 133 12.37 -28.54 -24.79
CA LYS A 133 11.75 -28.95 -26.08
C LYS A 133 10.50 -28.16 -26.44
N SER A 134 9.93 -27.42 -25.48
CA SER A 134 8.64 -26.75 -25.63
C SER A 134 8.69 -25.29 -25.16
N SER A 135 7.90 -24.44 -25.82
CA SER A 135 7.77 -23.03 -25.44
C SER A 135 6.33 -22.70 -25.00
N LEU A 136 6.23 -21.86 -23.98
CA LEU A 136 5.00 -21.16 -23.60
C LEU A 136 4.82 -19.95 -24.54
N LYS A 137 3.79 -20.02 -25.39
CA LYS A 137 3.38 -18.97 -26.32
C LYS A 137 1.93 -18.51 -26.11
N GLY A 138 1.63 -17.31 -26.57
CA GLY A 138 0.28 -16.73 -26.62
C GLY A 138 -0.06 -15.72 -25.52
N HIS A 139 0.70 -15.67 -24.42
CA HIS A 139 0.54 -14.68 -23.36
C HIS A 139 1.90 -14.25 -22.79
N GLU A 140 1.99 -13.03 -22.29
CA GLU A 140 3.16 -12.53 -21.56
C GLU A 140 3.05 -12.95 -20.08
N ILE A 141 4.14 -13.49 -19.51
CA ILE A 141 4.11 -13.94 -18.11
C ILE A 141 4.62 -12.83 -17.19
N PHE A 142 3.83 -12.44 -16.19
CA PHE A 142 4.32 -11.60 -15.11
C PHE A 142 4.83 -12.48 -13.97
N LEU A 143 6.13 -12.42 -13.68
CA LEU A 143 6.78 -13.17 -12.60
C LEU A 143 6.75 -12.35 -11.32
N LEU A 144 6.11 -12.91 -10.29
CA LEU A 144 6.02 -12.34 -8.95
C LEU A 144 6.59 -13.33 -7.94
N ARG A 145 7.25 -12.82 -6.90
CA ARG A 145 7.62 -13.59 -5.71
C ARG A 145 6.95 -12.93 -4.52
N ARG A 146 5.94 -13.58 -3.94
CA ARG A 146 5.05 -12.98 -2.94
C ARG A 146 5.76 -12.76 -1.61
N PHE A 147 5.45 -11.65 -0.92
CA PHE A 147 5.96 -11.39 0.43
C PHE A 147 4.85 -11.61 1.47
N LYS A 148 5.06 -12.57 2.38
CA LYS A 148 4.12 -12.93 3.47
C LYS A 148 2.64 -13.00 3.00
N PRO A 149 2.32 -13.82 1.98
CA PRO A 149 1.01 -13.76 1.31
C PRO A 149 -0.17 -14.23 2.17
N ASP A 150 0.09 -14.89 3.30
CA ASP A 150 -0.89 -15.22 4.33
C ASP A 150 -1.52 -13.97 4.98
N ASN A 151 -0.79 -12.84 4.98
CA ASN A 151 -1.24 -11.57 5.52
C ASN A 151 -1.72 -10.63 4.42
N LEU A 152 -3.02 -10.35 4.40
CA LEU A 152 -3.66 -9.49 3.40
C LEU A 152 -3.08 -8.06 3.32
N MET A 153 -2.46 -7.55 4.39
CA MET A 153 -1.76 -6.26 4.34
C MET A 153 -0.58 -6.31 3.39
N HIS A 154 0.28 -7.33 3.52
CA HIS A 154 1.46 -7.51 2.68
C HIS A 154 1.06 -7.84 1.24
N ALA A 155 0.12 -8.77 1.06
CA ALA A 155 -0.41 -9.08 -0.28
C ALA A 155 -0.95 -7.83 -1.00
N LEU A 156 -1.58 -6.89 -0.29
CA LEU A 156 -2.06 -5.65 -0.90
C LEU A 156 -0.95 -4.59 -1.10
N HIS A 157 -0.12 -4.36 -0.07
CA HIS A 157 0.89 -3.29 0.00
C HIS A 157 2.15 -3.59 -0.81
N ASP A 158 2.67 -4.80 -0.69
CA ASP A 158 3.97 -5.22 -1.22
C ASP A 158 3.86 -5.88 -2.62
N ASP A 159 2.72 -6.52 -2.89
CA ASP A 159 2.52 -7.33 -4.09
C ASP A 159 1.50 -6.67 -5.05
N ILE A 160 0.22 -6.61 -4.69
CA ILE A 160 -0.89 -6.27 -5.61
C ILE A 160 -0.90 -4.80 -6.05
N LEU A 161 -0.74 -3.85 -5.12
CA LEU A 161 -0.78 -2.42 -5.47
C LEU A 161 0.45 -1.98 -6.30
N PRO A 162 1.69 -2.39 -5.98
CA PRO A 162 2.84 -2.20 -6.86
C PRO A 162 2.67 -2.89 -8.23
N LEU A 163 2.08 -4.09 -8.27
CA LEU A 163 1.77 -4.79 -9.52
C LEU A 163 0.74 -4.03 -10.36
N PHE A 164 -0.27 -3.42 -9.74
CA PHE A 164 -1.19 -2.50 -10.43
C PHE A 164 -0.46 -1.30 -11.03
N SER A 165 0.39 -0.61 -10.24
CA SER A 165 1.24 0.52 -10.70
C SER A 165 2.11 0.14 -11.91
N ARG A 166 2.77 -1.03 -11.84
CA ARG A 166 3.60 -1.56 -12.94
C ARG A 166 2.78 -1.85 -14.19
N MET A 167 1.62 -2.47 -14.02
CA MET A 167 0.74 -2.84 -15.13
C MET A 167 0.06 -1.61 -15.75
N GLU A 168 -0.31 -0.57 -14.99
CA GLU A 168 -0.75 0.71 -15.58
C GLU A 168 0.33 1.30 -16.50
N THR A 169 1.61 1.21 -16.09
CA THR A 169 2.75 1.70 -16.87
C THR A 169 2.94 0.89 -18.16
N ILE A 170 2.96 -0.45 -18.07
CA ILE A 170 3.10 -1.35 -19.24
C ILE A 170 1.92 -1.13 -20.22
N CYS A 171 0.71 -1.02 -19.68
CA CYS A 171 -0.53 -0.86 -20.44
C CYS A 171 -0.84 0.58 -20.86
N LYS A 172 0.04 1.55 -20.55
CA LYS A 172 -0.15 2.99 -20.87
C LYS A 172 -1.51 3.54 -20.40
N GLY A 173 -2.00 3.06 -19.25
CA GLY A 173 -3.32 3.39 -18.68
C GLY A 173 -4.49 2.52 -19.14
N GLU A 174 -4.39 1.77 -20.25
CA GLU A 174 -5.49 0.91 -20.76
C GLU A 174 -5.57 -0.47 -20.06
N PHE A 175 -5.41 -0.48 -18.73
CA PHE A 175 -5.25 -1.68 -17.91
C PHE A 175 -6.29 -2.77 -18.24
N SER A 176 -7.58 -2.42 -18.26
CA SER A 176 -8.70 -3.39 -18.39
C SER A 176 -8.71 -4.17 -19.71
N SER A 177 -8.08 -3.64 -20.76
CA SER A 177 -7.94 -4.32 -22.05
C SER A 177 -6.61 -5.09 -22.10
N CYS A 178 -5.53 -4.39 -21.77
CA CYS A 178 -4.16 -4.89 -21.85
C CYS A 178 -3.86 -6.04 -20.86
N SER A 179 -4.39 -6.02 -19.63
CA SER A 179 -4.11 -7.08 -18.63
C SER A 179 -4.57 -8.47 -19.07
N LYS A 180 -5.49 -8.56 -20.05
CA LYS A 180 -5.91 -9.82 -20.67
C LYS A 180 -4.79 -10.51 -21.44
N ASN A 181 -3.75 -9.80 -21.88
CA ASN A 181 -2.60 -10.39 -22.58
C ASN A 181 -1.58 -11.01 -21.62
N PHE A 182 -1.76 -10.80 -20.31
CA PHE A 182 -0.83 -11.19 -19.27
C PHE A 182 -1.36 -12.34 -18.43
N VAL A 183 -0.45 -13.16 -17.96
CA VAL A 183 -0.71 -14.24 -17.00
C VAL A 183 0.23 -14.04 -15.83
N LEU A 184 -0.32 -13.86 -14.62
CA LEU A 184 0.46 -13.82 -13.40
C LEU A 184 0.97 -15.22 -13.05
N SER A 185 2.24 -15.32 -12.67
CA SER A 185 2.85 -16.55 -12.16
C SER A 185 3.68 -16.27 -10.92
N PHE A 186 3.44 -17.06 -9.88
CA PHE A 186 4.24 -17.02 -8.66
C PHE A 186 5.51 -17.86 -8.83
N THR A 187 6.60 -17.35 -8.27
CA THR A 187 7.93 -17.99 -8.26
C THR A 187 8.33 -18.49 -6.87
N ASP A 188 7.39 -18.45 -5.93
CA ASP A 188 7.46 -18.95 -4.56
C ASP A 188 6.61 -20.22 -4.38
N ASP A 189 6.77 -20.88 -3.23
CA ASP A 189 6.12 -22.15 -2.88
C ASP A 189 4.92 -21.98 -1.92
N TYR A 190 4.43 -20.76 -1.70
CA TYR A 190 3.29 -20.55 -0.80
C TYR A 190 2.00 -21.13 -1.41
N SER A 191 1.08 -21.59 -0.54
CA SER A 191 -0.25 -22.04 -0.94
C SER A 191 -1.14 -20.89 -1.45
N ASP A 192 -2.41 -21.21 -1.72
CA ASP A 192 -3.44 -20.34 -2.31
C ASP A 192 -3.94 -19.22 -1.36
N PHE A 193 -3.02 -18.49 -0.72
CA PHE A 193 -3.34 -17.35 0.12
C PHE A 193 -3.71 -16.12 -0.72
N ASN A 194 -4.83 -15.49 -0.37
CA ASN A 194 -5.33 -14.23 -0.94
C ASN A 194 -5.49 -14.19 -2.48
N LEU A 195 -5.59 -15.35 -3.15
CA LEU A 195 -5.69 -15.44 -4.62
C LEU A 195 -6.84 -14.61 -5.20
N ASP A 196 -7.98 -14.53 -4.50
CA ASP A 196 -9.14 -13.73 -4.92
C ASP A 196 -8.79 -12.26 -5.16
N TRP A 197 -7.85 -11.70 -4.40
CA TRP A 197 -7.38 -10.32 -4.59
C TRP A 197 -6.46 -10.18 -5.82
N TYR A 198 -5.61 -11.16 -6.09
CA TYR A 198 -4.78 -11.19 -7.31
C TYR A 198 -5.63 -11.35 -8.58
N ASN A 199 -6.69 -12.16 -8.51
CA ASN A 199 -7.63 -12.41 -9.60
C ASN A 199 -8.41 -11.15 -10.03
N LEU A 200 -8.46 -10.10 -9.20
CA LEU A 200 -9.02 -8.80 -9.59
C LEU A 200 -8.17 -8.13 -10.69
N LEU A 201 -6.84 -8.26 -10.64
CA LEU A 201 -5.94 -7.66 -11.63
C LEU A 201 -5.87 -8.50 -12.92
N PHE A 202 -5.85 -9.83 -12.79
CA PHE A 202 -5.68 -10.77 -13.89
C PHE A 202 -6.94 -11.62 -14.06
N LYS A 203 -7.73 -11.32 -15.10
CA LYS A 203 -8.92 -12.11 -15.46
C LYS A 203 -8.59 -13.51 -15.99
N GLN A 204 -7.33 -13.78 -16.26
CA GLN A 204 -6.81 -15.09 -16.60
C GLN A 204 -6.47 -15.83 -15.31
N SER A 205 -6.78 -17.13 -15.25
CA SER A 205 -6.33 -17.99 -14.15
C SER A 205 -4.82 -17.84 -13.95
N ILE A 206 -4.40 -17.52 -12.72
CA ILE A 206 -3.00 -17.51 -12.30
C ILE A 206 -2.37 -18.84 -12.71
N PHE A 207 -1.21 -18.78 -13.36
CA PHE A 207 -0.52 -19.96 -13.87
C PHE A 207 0.64 -20.30 -12.95
N ASN A 208 0.59 -21.43 -12.28
CA ASN A 208 1.66 -21.84 -11.39
C ASN A 208 2.79 -22.54 -12.18
N LEU A 209 3.91 -21.84 -12.39
CA LEU A 209 5.08 -22.42 -13.05
C LEU A 209 5.63 -23.65 -12.28
N THR A 210 5.48 -23.69 -10.95
CA THR A 210 5.99 -24.80 -10.11
C THR A 210 5.23 -26.13 -10.32
N GLU A 211 4.07 -26.12 -11.00
CA GLU A 211 3.33 -27.35 -11.35
C GLU A 211 3.87 -28.05 -12.62
N LEU A 212 4.74 -27.37 -13.38
CA LEU A 212 5.37 -27.96 -14.55
C LEU A 212 6.36 -29.06 -14.17
N ARG A 213 6.51 -30.05 -15.05
CA ARG A 213 7.44 -31.19 -14.85
C ARG A 213 8.64 -31.14 -15.78
N GLU A 214 8.42 -30.67 -17.00
CA GLU A 214 9.44 -30.55 -18.04
C GLU A 214 9.95 -29.11 -18.14
N PRO A 215 11.24 -28.89 -18.47
CA PRO A 215 11.75 -27.56 -18.78
C PRO A 215 11.00 -26.90 -19.94
N VAL A 216 10.71 -25.60 -19.81
CA VAL A 216 9.97 -24.81 -20.80
C VAL A 216 10.68 -23.50 -21.13
N LEU A 217 10.44 -22.98 -22.34
CA LEU A 217 10.86 -21.65 -22.77
C LEU A 217 9.70 -20.65 -22.69
N ILE A 218 9.81 -19.66 -21.81
CA ILE A 218 8.88 -18.53 -21.71
C ILE A 218 9.25 -17.52 -22.81
N SER A 219 8.36 -17.33 -23.79
CA SER A 219 8.63 -16.42 -24.92
C SER A 219 8.88 -14.98 -24.46
N LYS A 220 8.07 -14.49 -23.51
CA LYS A 220 8.16 -13.13 -22.97
C LYS A 220 7.70 -13.09 -21.51
N ALA A 221 8.55 -12.53 -20.64
CA ALA A 221 8.34 -12.41 -19.21
C ALA A 221 8.56 -10.97 -18.73
N HIS A 222 7.89 -10.59 -17.64
CA HIS A 222 8.13 -9.34 -16.92
C HIS A 222 8.44 -9.64 -15.45
N VAL A 223 9.34 -8.86 -14.86
CA VAL A 223 9.72 -8.98 -13.45
C VAL A 223 10.05 -7.60 -12.86
N GLY A 224 9.91 -7.47 -11.54
CA GLY A 224 10.15 -6.24 -10.80
C GLY A 224 8.90 -5.40 -10.61
N LEU A 225 8.76 -4.86 -9.39
CA LEU A 225 7.66 -3.99 -8.99
C LEU A 225 8.21 -2.61 -8.55
N PRO A 226 7.53 -1.50 -8.86
CA PRO A 226 7.93 -0.18 -8.41
C PRO A 226 7.66 0.03 -6.92
N GLY A 227 8.58 0.69 -6.21
CA GLY A 227 8.39 1.10 -4.82
C GLY A 227 7.59 2.39 -4.63
N ASP A 228 6.84 2.88 -5.64
CA ASP A 228 6.08 4.14 -5.54
C ASP A 228 4.76 4.03 -4.78
N THR A 229 4.27 2.82 -4.53
CA THR A 229 3.09 2.57 -3.71
C THR A 229 3.40 1.92 -2.36
N THR A 230 4.66 1.66 -2.00
CA THR A 230 5.00 1.15 -0.67
C THR A 230 5.18 2.30 0.33
N VAL A 231 4.46 2.25 1.45
CA VAL A 231 4.49 3.22 2.56
C VAL A 231 5.24 2.74 3.79
N PHE A 232 5.82 1.54 3.76
CA PHE A 232 6.50 0.95 4.92
C PHE A 232 7.65 0.04 4.47
N GLN A 233 8.67 -0.10 5.32
CA GLN A 233 9.70 -1.13 5.18
C GLN A 233 9.93 -1.87 6.50
N TYR A 234 10.29 -3.14 6.39
CA TYR A 234 10.24 -4.13 7.47
C TYR A 234 11.61 -4.39 8.15
N GLY A 235 12.52 -3.43 8.02
CA GLY A 235 13.77 -3.41 8.76
C GLY A 235 14.92 -4.22 8.13
N PHE A 236 14.98 -4.30 6.80
CA PHE A 236 16.07 -4.98 6.08
C PHE A 236 17.22 -4.01 5.79
N GLY A 237 18.28 -4.11 6.60
CA GLY A 237 19.47 -3.23 6.55
C GLY A 237 19.33 -1.90 7.31
N GLN A 238 18.15 -1.60 7.86
CA GLN A 238 17.85 -0.40 8.66
C GLN A 238 16.73 -0.72 9.65
N PRO A 239 16.40 0.13 10.65
CA PRO A 239 15.22 -0.07 11.50
C PRO A 239 13.92 0.06 10.69
N GLN A 240 12.90 -0.75 10.98
CA GLN A 240 11.60 -0.72 10.31
C GLN A 240 10.89 0.63 10.50
N GLY A 241 10.06 1.03 9.53
CA GLY A 241 9.32 2.28 9.63
C GLY A 241 8.61 2.73 8.36
N PRO A 242 7.86 3.85 8.45
CA PRO A 242 7.15 4.43 7.32
C PRO A 242 8.08 5.00 6.26
N LEU A 243 7.60 5.04 5.02
CA LEU A 243 8.29 5.58 3.86
C LEU A 243 7.50 6.74 3.26
N ASN A 244 8.19 7.82 2.91
CA ASN A 244 7.59 8.96 2.21
C ASN A 244 7.16 8.54 0.81
N LEU A 245 5.90 8.80 0.47
CA LEU A 245 5.38 8.61 -0.89
C LEU A 245 5.80 9.75 -1.81
N GLY A 246 5.92 9.41 -3.09
CA GLY A 246 5.99 10.42 -4.14
C GLY A 246 4.63 11.11 -4.32
N PRO A 247 4.59 12.30 -4.94
CA PRO A 247 3.35 13.01 -5.18
C PRO A 247 2.34 12.17 -6.01
N ASN A 248 2.82 11.50 -7.05
CA ASN A 248 1.97 10.72 -7.95
C ASN A 248 1.32 9.50 -7.29
N SER A 249 1.84 9.04 -6.14
CA SER A 249 1.36 7.86 -5.43
C SER A 249 -0.12 7.96 -5.06
N VAL A 250 -0.58 9.13 -4.60
CA VAL A 250 -1.99 9.37 -4.24
C VAL A 250 -2.93 9.00 -5.39
N GLY A 251 -2.59 9.43 -6.61
CA GLY A 251 -3.37 9.13 -7.81
C GLY A 251 -3.36 7.65 -8.19
N ILE A 252 -2.27 6.92 -7.91
CA ILE A 252 -2.21 5.47 -8.11
C ILE A 252 -3.15 4.76 -7.12
N TYR A 253 -3.11 5.13 -5.84
CA TYR A 253 -4.03 4.61 -4.81
C TYR A 253 -5.51 4.88 -5.17
N GLN A 254 -5.84 6.07 -5.67
CA GLN A 254 -7.20 6.39 -6.15
C GLN A 254 -7.61 5.50 -7.32
N ARG A 255 -6.80 5.43 -8.39
CA ARG A 255 -7.12 4.61 -9.57
C ARG A 255 -7.21 3.11 -9.23
N PHE A 256 -6.39 2.63 -8.30
CA PHE A 256 -6.48 1.26 -7.80
C PHE A 256 -7.80 1.00 -7.05
N ALA A 257 -8.20 1.90 -6.15
CA ALA A 257 -9.45 1.77 -5.41
C ALA A 257 -10.68 1.78 -6.34
N GLU A 258 -10.69 2.67 -7.34
CA GLU A 258 -11.74 2.68 -8.38
C GLU A 258 -11.70 1.44 -9.27
N TYR A 259 -10.52 0.97 -9.65
CA TYR A 259 -10.36 -0.24 -10.46
C TYR A 259 -10.92 -1.47 -9.74
N VAL A 260 -10.59 -1.63 -8.44
CA VAL A 260 -11.08 -2.73 -7.60
C VAL A 260 -12.60 -2.65 -7.43
N LYS A 261 -13.15 -1.49 -7.05
CA LYS A 261 -14.61 -1.29 -6.97
C LYS A 261 -15.31 -1.69 -8.27
N LYS A 262 -14.74 -1.31 -9.42
CA LYS A 262 -15.27 -1.66 -10.75
C LYS A 262 -15.15 -3.14 -11.12
N GLN A 263 -14.13 -3.87 -10.66
CA GLN A 263 -14.07 -5.33 -10.89
C GLN A 263 -15.08 -6.10 -10.02
N LEU A 264 -15.48 -5.52 -8.89
CA LEU A 264 -16.45 -6.05 -7.94
C LEU A 264 -17.90 -5.60 -8.23
N ASP A 265 -18.14 -4.84 -9.30
CA ASP A 265 -19.45 -4.24 -9.63
C ASP A 265 -20.05 -3.39 -8.48
N LEU A 266 -19.19 -2.85 -7.62
CA LEU A 266 -19.57 -2.04 -6.46
C LEU A 266 -19.86 -0.60 -6.90
N ASN A 267 -21.14 -0.30 -7.02
CA ASN A 267 -21.64 1.06 -7.20
C ASN A 267 -21.34 1.92 -5.96
N GLU A 268 -21.10 3.22 -6.15
CA GLU A 268 -20.99 4.15 -5.03
C GLU A 268 -22.32 4.19 -4.25
N GLN A 269 -22.27 3.77 -2.99
CA GLN A 269 -23.42 3.88 -2.11
C GLN A 269 -23.63 5.36 -1.79
N GLU A 270 -24.78 5.91 -2.21
CA GLU A 270 -25.13 7.29 -1.90
C GLU A 270 -24.97 7.58 -0.40
N LYS A 271 -24.45 8.78 -0.11
CA LYS A 271 -24.41 9.29 1.24
C LYS A 271 -25.82 9.72 1.63
N ILE A 272 -26.48 8.93 2.45
CA ILE A 272 -27.77 9.28 3.03
C ILE A 272 -27.53 10.38 4.06
N ASP A 273 -28.05 11.59 3.81
CA ASP A 273 -27.95 12.68 4.76
C ASP A 273 -28.65 12.34 6.09
N GLY A 274 -28.05 12.76 7.20
CA GLY A 274 -28.47 12.37 8.54
C GLY A 274 -27.94 11.00 8.99
N VAL A 275 -27.53 10.09 8.11
CA VAL A 275 -26.98 8.78 8.50
C VAL A 275 -25.46 8.84 8.62
N GLN A 276 -24.88 8.15 9.62
CA GLN A 276 -23.44 7.86 9.70
C GLN A 276 -23.21 6.36 9.81
N ARG A 277 -22.37 5.81 8.92
CA ARG A 277 -21.95 4.41 8.95
C ARG A 277 -20.64 4.25 9.73
N ILE A 278 -20.69 3.52 10.84
CA ILE A 278 -19.59 3.26 11.77
C ILE A 278 -19.15 1.80 11.63
N VAL A 279 -17.88 1.58 11.29
CA VAL A 279 -17.28 0.23 11.20
C VAL A 279 -16.28 0.00 12.32
N LEU A 280 -16.57 -1.00 13.16
CA LEU A 280 -15.60 -1.55 14.11
C LEU A 280 -14.90 -2.76 13.47
N ILE A 281 -13.58 -2.69 13.35
CA ILE A 281 -12.74 -3.81 12.94
C ILE A 281 -12.45 -4.68 14.18
N SER A 282 -13.10 -5.84 14.23
CA SER A 282 -12.90 -6.87 15.26
C SER A 282 -11.81 -7.87 14.84
N ARG A 283 -11.28 -8.58 15.84
CA ARG A 283 -10.28 -9.66 15.67
C ARG A 283 -10.59 -10.77 16.66
N LYS A 284 -10.41 -12.04 16.27
CA LYS A 284 -10.71 -13.20 17.14
C LYS A 284 -9.49 -13.96 17.65
N GLU A 285 -8.35 -13.86 16.96
CA GLU A 285 -7.15 -14.66 17.28
C GLU A 285 -6.13 -13.88 18.12
N THR A 286 -5.79 -12.66 17.72
CA THR A 286 -4.72 -11.84 18.34
C THR A 286 -5.02 -10.34 18.21
N ARG A 287 -4.43 -9.49 19.07
CA ARG A 287 -4.67 -8.03 19.12
C ARG A 287 -6.15 -7.69 19.25
N ARG A 288 -6.86 -8.45 20.07
CA ARG A 288 -8.30 -8.34 20.28
C ARG A 288 -8.62 -7.12 21.12
N ILE A 289 -9.73 -6.47 20.82
CA ILE A 289 -10.36 -5.54 21.75
C ILE A 289 -11.19 -6.42 22.69
N LEU A 290 -10.89 -6.41 23.99
CA LEU A 290 -11.54 -7.31 24.95
C LEU A 290 -12.92 -6.82 25.39
N ASN A 291 -13.20 -5.52 25.22
CA ASN A 291 -14.42 -4.82 25.61
C ASN A 291 -15.10 -4.09 24.44
N GLU A 292 -15.26 -4.77 23.29
CA GLU A 292 -15.84 -4.19 22.06
C GLU A 292 -17.17 -3.46 22.29
N GLU A 293 -18.06 -4.00 23.12
CA GLU A 293 -19.35 -3.37 23.44
C GLU A 293 -19.19 -2.03 24.19
N GLU A 294 -18.25 -1.95 25.12
CA GLU A 294 -17.96 -0.72 25.88
C GLU A 294 -17.37 0.36 24.96
N VAL A 295 -16.45 -0.03 24.07
CA VAL A 295 -15.90 0.86 23.03
C VAL A 295 -17.01 1.39 22.13
N MET A 296 -17.93 0.54 21.69
CA MET A 296 -19.08 0.96 20.91
C MET A 296 -19.96 1.94 21.69
N ASN A 297 -20.19 1.71 22.97
CA ASN A 297 -20.94 2.65 23.83
C ASN A 297 -20.23 4.00 24.00
N PHE A 298 -18.91 4.05 24.15
CA PHE A 298 -18.16 5.32 24.12
C PHE A 298 -18.36 6.07 22.79
N ILE A 299 -18.42 5.36 21.66
CA ILE A 299 -18.69 5.95 20.35
C ILE A 299 -20.12 6.48 20.29
N ARG A 300 -21.14 5.66 20.64
CA ARG A 300 -22.57 6.06 20.62
C ARG A 300 -22.77 7.36 21.41
N ASN A 301 -22.26 7.39 22.64
CA ASN A 301 -22.38 8.53 23.55
C ASN A 301 -21.64 9.76 23.00
N SER A 302 -20.45 9.59 22.43
CA SER A 302 -19.67 10.70 21.86
C SER A 302 -20.35 11.29 20.62
N PHE A 303 -20.87 10.47 19.72
CA PHE A 303 -21.62 10.92 18.54
C PHE A 303 -22.91 11.63 18.94
N HIS A 304 -23.73 11.03 19.81
CA HIS A 304 -24.96 11.61 20.32
C HIS A 304 -24.74 12.99 20.95
N ASN A 305 -23.75 13.12 21.84
CA ASN A 305 -23.46 14.35 22.56
C ASN A 305 -22.83 15.45 21.67
N THR A 306 -22.21 15.07 20.55
CA THR A 306 -21.45 16.00 19.70
C THR A 306 -22.20 16.39 18.43
N MET A 307 -23.00 15.50 17.84
CA MET A 307 -23.71 15.71 16.58
C MET A 307 -25.23 15.85 16.75
N GLY A 308 -25.76 15.53 17.94
CA GLY A 308 -27.18 15.65 18.25
C GLY A 308 -28.02 14.44 17.83
N LEU A 309 -29.28 14.45 18.26
CA LEU A 309 -30.26 13.36 18.07
C LEU A 309 -30.72 13.17 16.62
N THR A 310 -30.37 14.07 15.69
CA THR A 310 -30.79 14.02 14.28
C THR A 310 -29.94 13.08 13.42
N GLN A 311 -28.91 12.46 14.00
CA GLN A 311 -27.96 11.61 13.28
C GLN A 311 -28.26 10.12 13.56
N GLU A 312 -28.74 9.38 12.56
CA GLU A 312 -28.88 7.91 12.66
C GLU A 312 -27.49 7.26 12.56
N LEU A 313 -27.21 6.29 13.42
CA LEU A 313 -25.89 5.64 13.50
C LEU A 313 -26.04 4.15 13.16
N ILE A 314 -25.57 3.77 11.97
CA ILE A 314 -25.53 2.38 11.53
C ILE A 314 -24.17 1.80 11.92
N TYR A 315 -24.19 0.72 12.69
CA TYR A 315 -22.98 0.06 13.16
C TYR A 315 -22.77 -1.28 12.44
N LYS A 316 -21.56 -1.51 11.92
CA LYS A 316 -21.12 -2.82 11.42
C LYS A 316 -19.84 -3.26 12.12
N ILE A 317 -19.74 -4.55 12.44
CA ILE A 317 -18.50 -5.20 12.86
C ILE A 317 -17.93 -5.94 11.66
N MET A 318 -16.67 -5.68 11.32
CA MET A 318 -15.93 -6.35 10.25
C MET A 318 -14.78 -7.17 10.85
N ASP A 319 -14.57 -8.38 10.34
CA ASP A 319 -13.53 -9.29 10.81
C ASP A 319 -13.00 -10.10 9.62
N LEU A 320 -11.72 -9.89 9.25
CA LEU A 320 -11.11 -10.55 8.09
C LEU A 320 -10.95 -12.07 8.25
N SER A 321 -11.07 -12.61 9.48
CA SER A 321 -11.09 -14.06 9.67
C SER A 321 -12.40 -14.71 9.18
N VAL A 322 -13.46 -13.90 9.05
CA VAL A 322 -14.81 -14.29 8.60
C VAL A 322 -15.12 -13.69 7.23
N GLU A 323 -15.02 -12.38 7.08
CA GLU A 323 -15.19 -11.63 5.82
C GLU A 323 -13.91 -11.70 4.99
N ARG A 324 -13.69 -12.83 4.30
CA ARG A 324 -12.47 -13.09 3.50
C ARG A 324 -12.52 -12.63 2.05
N THR A 325 -13.72 -12.47 1.49
CA THR A 325 -13.88 -12.11 0.06
C THR A 325 -13.59 -10.62 -0.17
N PRO A 326 -12.94 -10.25 -1.29
CA PRO A 326 -12.71 -8.84 -1.61
C PRO A 326 -14.00 -8.02 -1.65
N GLU A 327 -15.07 -8.60 -2.22
CA GLU A 327 -16.43 -8.07 -2.26
C GLU A 327 -16.90 -7.53 -0.89
N ALA A 328 -16.91 -8.39 0.13
CA ALA A 328 -17.44 -8.06 1.45
C ALA A 328 -16.60 -7.00 2.15
N VAL A 329 -15.27 -7.10 2.04
CA VAL A 329 -14.32 -6.17 2.67
C VAL A 329 -14.40 -4.79 2.02
N VAL A 330 -14.33 -4.71 0.69
CA VAL A 330 -14.37 -3.44 -0.04
C VAL A 330 -15.73 -2.77 0.14
N SER A 331 -16.85 -3.48 -0.05
CA SER A 331 -18.20 -2.94 0.13
C SER A 331 -18.43 -2.37 1.53
N THR A 332 -17.90 -3.03 2.56
CA THR A 332 -17.95 -2.54 3.95
C THR A 332 -17.18 -1.24 4.12
N LEU A 333 -15.93 -1.20 3.64
CA LEU A 333 -15.04 -0.06 3.82
C LEU A 333 -15.48 1.16 2.98
N THR A 334 -15.95 0.96 1.76
CA THR A 334 -16.45 2.05 0.89
C THR A 334 -17.73 2.68 1.44
N SER A 335 -18.55 1.92 2.17
CA SER A 335 -19.74 2.46 2.85
C SER A 335 -19.44 3.31 4.08
N ALA A 336 -18.24 3.20 4.66
CA ALA A 336 -17.97 3.62 6.03
C ALA A 336 -17.53 5.09 6.16
N ASP A 337 -18.05 5.74 7.19
CA ASP A 337 -17.87 7.16 7.45
C ASP A 337 -16.86 7.36 8.59
N PHE A 338 -17.01 6.54 9.63
CA PHE A 338 -16.06 6.42 10.73
C PHE A 338 -15.63 4.96 10.89
N ILE A 339 -14.32 4.72 10.89
CA ILE A 339 -13.74 3.38 10.98
C ILE A 339 -12.82 3.36 12.19
N LEU A 340 -12.90 2.31 13.02
CA LEU A 340 -11.91 2.09 14.07
C LEU A 340 -11.46 0.63 14.15
N GLY A 341 -10.27 0.40 14.70
CA GLY A 341 -9.75 -0.95 14.88
C GLY A 341 -8.37 -0.98 15.49
N MET A 342 -8.02 -2.11 16.10
CA MET A 342 -6.63 -2.42 16.47
C MET A 342 -5.78 -2.56 15.20
N HIS A 343 -4.62 -1.92 15.20
CA HIS A 343 -3.65 -1.90 14.11
C HIS A 343 -3.46 -3.28 13.45
N GLY A 344 -3.68 -3.35 12.13
CA GLY A 344 -3.59 -4.58 11.35
C GLY A 344 -3.99 -4.41 9.88
N ALA A 345 -4.19 -5.53 9.18
CA ALA A 345 -4.50 -5.50 7.74
C ALA A 345 -5.77 -4.71 7.41
N ALA A 346 -6.85 -4.92 8.16
CA ALA A 346 -8.11 -4.21 7.95
C ALA A 346 -8.01 -2.68 8.15
N THR A 347 -7.17 -2.19 9.09
CA THR A 347 -6.98 -0.75 9.26
C THR A 347 -6.20 -0.16 8.09
N PHE A 348 -5.21 -0.88 7.54
CA PHE A 348 -4.54 -0.48 6.29
C PHE A 348 -5.51 -0.48 5.10
N LEU A 349 -6.30 -1.54 4.90
CA LEU A 349 -7.30 -1.62 3.83
C LEU A 349 -8.33 -0.47 3.92
N ALA A 350 -8.71 -0.03 5.12
CA ALA A 350 -9.56 1.14 5.30
C ALA A 350 -8.93 2.42 4.72
N GLY A 351 -7.61 2.60 4.82
CA GLY A 351 -6.90 3.71 4.17
C GLY A 351 -6.89 3.64 2.63
N VAL A 352 -7.12 2.46 2.05
CA VAL A 352 -7.14 2.23 0.59
C VAL A 352 -8.54 2.29 0.01
N PHE A 353 -9.56 1.81 0.74
CA PHE A 353 -10.92 1.63 0.21
C PHE A 353 -12.01 2.47 0.88
N SER A 354 -11.71 3.19 1.97
CA SER A 354 -12.72 4.08 2.55
C SER A 354 -13.07 5.23 1.60
N ARG A 355 -14.31 5.71 1.68
CA ARG A 355 -14.77 6.86 0.88
C ARG A 355 -14.02 8.16 1.22
N PRO A 356 -14.02 9.16 0.33
CA PRO A 356 -13.56 10.51 0.66
C PRO A 356 -14.28 11.10 1.89
N ASN A 357 -13.52 11.86 2.70
CA ASN A 357 -13.95 12.43 3.98
C ASN A 357 -14.22 11.42 5.11
N SER A 358 -13.92 10.13 4.94
CA SER A 358 -13.94 9.17 6.06
C SER A 358 -12.95 9.57 7.15
N THR A 359 -13.19 9.12 8.38
CA THR A 359 -12.20 9.23 9.47
C THR A 359 -11.86 7.87 10.04
N ILE A 360 -10.57 7.58 10.17
CA ILE A 360 -10.05 6.30 10.67
C ILE A 360 -9.33 6.53 12.00
N LEU A 361 -9.78 5.83 13.05
CA LEU A 361 -9.18 5.80 14.38
C LEU A 361 -8.44 4.47 14.60
N GLU A 362 -7.12 4.50 14.49
CA GLU A 362 -6.28 3.32 14.67
C GLU A 362 -5.86 3.15 16.14
N LEU A 363 -6.07 1.96 16.70
CA LEU A 363 -5.80 1.64 18.11
C LEU A 363 -4.51 0.81 18.23
N PHE A 364 -3.70 1.11 19.25
CA PHE A 364 -2.40 0.48 19.46
C PHE A 364 -2.28 -0.21 20.83
N PRO A 365 -1.69 -1.43 20.90
CA PRO A 365 -1.35 -2.09 22.17
C PRO A 365 -0.35 -1.30 23.02
N TYR A 366 -0.16 -1.74 24.26
CA TYR A 366 0.72 -1.05 25.21
C TYR A 366 2.17 -0.97 24.73
N GLY A 367 2.74 0.24 24.79
CA GLY A 367 4.14 0.50 24.44
C GLY A 367 4.46 0.57 22.94
N ILE A 368 3.46 0.40 22.06
CA ILE A 368 3.62 0.53 20.60
C ILE A 368 3.39 1.99 20.17
N ASN A 369 4.35 2.56 19.44
CA ASN A 369 4.32 3.95 18.98
C ASN A 369 3.81 4.06 17.51
N PRO A 370 2.65 4.69 17.25
CA PRO A 370 2.08 4.82 15.89
C PRO A 370 3.00 5.55 14.90
N LYS A 371 3.88 6.45 15.36
CA LYS A 371 4.85 7.14 14.49
C LYS A 371 5.85 6.19 13.84
N VAL A 372 6.12 5.05 14.48
CA VAL A 372 7.12 4.08 14.05
C VAL A 372 6.51 2.96 13.22
N VAL A 373 5.28 2.55 13.52
CA VAL A 373 4.72 1.28 13.01
C VAL A 373 3.50 1.42 12.09
N SER A 374 2.92 2.61 11.94
CA SER A 374 1.69 2.77 11.16
C SER A 374 1.95 3.13 9.69
N PRO A 375 1.70 2.22 8.72
CA PRO A 375 1.62 2.59 7.31
C PRO A 375 0.41 3.48 7.03
N LEU A 376 -0.68 3.32 7.79
CA LEU A 376 -1.91 4.11 7.63
C LEU A 376 -1.68 5.59 7.98
N ARG A 377 -0.86 5.86 9.00
CA ARG A 377 -0.39 7.21 9.32
C ARG A 377 0.40 7.83 8.18
N ALA A 378 1.32 7.07 7.58
CA ALA A 378 2.16 7.56 6.47
C ALA A 378 1.33 7.92 5.22
N LEU A 379 0.28 7.14 4.94
CA LEU A 379 -0.74 7.49 3.95
C LEU A 379 -1.41 8.82 4.31
N ALA A 380 -1.93 8.97 5.53
CA ALA A 380 -2.66 10.16 5.94
C ALA A 380 -1.81 11.44 6.05
N GLU A 381 -0.52 11.31 6.37
CA GLU A 381 0.44 12.41 6.39
C GLU A 381 0.92 12.79 4.97
N THR A 382 0.67 11.95 3.96
CA THR A 382 0.92 12.26 2.55
C THR A 382 -0.18 13.20 2.02
N PRO A 383 0.14 14.44 1.56
CA PRO A 383 -0.87 15.38 1.09
C PRO A 383 -1.63 14.84 -0.12
N GLY A 384 -2.96 14.87 -0.06
CA GLY A 384 -3.87 14.41 -1.12
C GLY A 384 -4.67 13.16 -0.76
N PHE A 385 -4.28 12.40 0.27
CA PHE A 385 -5.12 11.31 0.76
C PHE A 385 -6.45 11.82 1.31
N TRP A 386 -7.50 11.06 1.05
CA TRP A 386 -8.89 11.51 1.13
C TRP A 386 -9.59 11.20 2.46
N PHE A 387 -8.92 10.50 3.37
CA PHE A 387 -9.41 10.19 4.71
C PHE A 387 -8.69 11.02 5.77
N LYS A 388 -9.28 11.14 6.96
CA LYS A 388 -8.64 11.73 8.15
C LYS A 388 -8.16 10.64 9.09
N TYR A 389 -6.97 10.79 9.64
CA TYR A 389 -6.36 9.83 10.55
C TYR A 389 -6.30 10.36 11.98
N ASN A 390 -6.62 9.49 12.93
CA ASN A 390 -6.30 9.68 14.33
C ASN A 390 -5.82 8.35 14.93
N SER A 391 -5.11 8.41 16.05
CA SER A 391 -4.60 7.22 16.73
C SER A 391 -4.85 7.28 18.23
N TRP A 392 -5.16 6.13 18.83
CA TRP A 392 -5.18 5.94 20.29
C TRP A 392 -4.12 4.91 20.68
N GLU A 393 -3.39 5.20 21.76
CA GLU A 393 -2.33 4.35 22.31
C GLU A 393 -2.77 3.83 23.67
N ASN A 394 -2.69 2.52 23.93
CA ASN A 394 -2.82 2.05 25.29
C ASN A 394 -1.61 2.51 26.12
N LYS A 395 -1.87 3.24 27.19
CA LYS A 395 -0.86 3.73 28.15
C LYS A 395 -0.92 3.01 29.51
N ASP A 396 -1.89 2.12 29.70
CA ASP A 396 -2.03 1.34 30.93
C ASP A 396 -1.66 -0.14 30.68
N VAL A 397 -0.57 -0.59 31.30
CA VAL A 397 -0.11 -1.98 31.20
C VAL A 397 -1.15 -2.97 31.74
N ARG A 398 -2.00 -2.56 32.70
CA ARG A 398 -3.06 -3.40 33.29
C ARG A 398 -4.22 -3.65 32.31
N SER A 399 -4.33 -2.80 31.28
CA SER A 399 -5.27 -2.94 30.17
C SER A 399 -4.76 -3.87 29.06
N SER A 400 -3.57 -4.46 29.17
CA SER A 400 -3.03 -5.38 28.16
C SER A 400 -2.85 -6.80 28.68
N VAL A 401 -3.31 -7.76 27.89
CA VAL A 401 -3.15 -9.19 28.13
C VAL A 401 -2.03 -9.70 27.19
N PRO A 402 -0.96 -10.31 27.73
CA PRO A 402 0.14 -10.81 26.90
C PRO A 402 -0.30 -12.01 26.05
N PRO A 403 0.44 -12.32 24.95
CA PRO A 403 0.33 -13.62 24.28
C PRO A 403 0.56 -14.75 25.28
N ALA A 404 -0.04 -15.91 25.02
CA ALA A 404 0.18 -17.11 25.84
C ALA A 404 1.66 -17.55 25.78
N ASP A 405 2.17 -18.15 26.86
CA ASP A 405 3.58 -18.57 26.96
C ASP A 405 3.98 -19.61 25.90
N ASP A 406 3.02 -20.44 25.47
CA ASP A 406 3.14 -21.46 24.42
C ASP A 406 2.85 -20.95 23.01
N ALA A 407 2.54 -19.65 22.84
CA ALA A 407 2.32 -19.06 21.53
C ALA A 407 3.60 -19.13 20.66
N PRO A 408 3.48 -19.25 19.32
CA PRO A 408 4.62 -19.19 18.43
C PRO A 408 5.39 -17.86 18.58
N PRO A 409 6.74 -17.84 18.42
CA PRO A 409 7.52 -16.60 18.52
C PRO A 409 7.05 -15.50 17.56
N LEU A 410 6.61 -15.87 16.36
CA LEU A 410 6.05 -14.95 15.36
C LEU A 410 4.72 -14.30 15.79
N HIS A 411 4.03 -14.87 16.77
CA HIS A 411 2.81 -14.33 17.40
C HIS A 411 3.10 -13.72 18.78
N GLY A 412 4.37 -13.45 19.11
CA GLY A 412 4.79 -12.76 20.33
C GLY A 412 5.01 -13.66 21.55
N GLY A 413 4.98 -14.99 21.41
CA GLY A 413 5.32 -15.90 22.50
C GLY A 413 6.79 -15.86 22.87
N LEU A 414 7.10 -15.82 24.18
CA LEU A 414 8.46 -15.67 24.71
C LEU A 414 9.07 -16.99 25.24
N GLY A 415 8.33 -18.10 25.24
CA GLY A 415 8.74 -19.37 25.87
C GLY A 415 9.99 -20.05 25.28
N SER A 416 10.50 -19.58 24.14
CA SER A 416 11.75 -20.08 23.51
C SER A 416 13.01 -19.28 23.89
N LEU A 417 12.86 -18.16 24.60
CA LEU A 417 13.96 -17.26 24.98
C LEU A 417 14.55 -17.62 26.34
N SER A 418 15.77 -17.14 26.61
CA SER A 418 16.32 -17.17 27.96
C SER A 418 15.52 -16.28 28.94
N GLU A 419 15.68 -16.54 30.24
CA GLU A 419 14.96 -15.77 31.27
C GLU A 419 15.34 -14.27 31.25
N GLU A 420 16.58 -13.94 30.87
CA GLU A 420 17.05 -12.56 30.73
C GLU A 420 16.42 -11.85 29.54
N GLU A 421 16.40 -12.48 28.37
CA GLU A 421 15.76 -11.96 27.16
C GLU A 421 14.25 -11.80 27.33
N ARG A 422 13.59 -12.75 28.00
CA ARG A 422 12.17 -12.64 28.35
C ARG A 422 11.92 -11.44 29.26
N LYS A 423 12.67 -11.31 30.37
CA LYS A 423 12.58 -10.15 31.29
C LYS A 423 12.88 -8.82 30.59
N PHE A 424 13.76 -8.81 29.58
CA PHE A 424 14.02 -7.63 28.77
C PHE A 424 12.80 -7.27 27.89
N ALA A 425 12.26 -8.23 27.14
CA ALA A 425 11.07 -8.03 26.29
C ALA A 425 9.83 -7.59 27.10
N GLU A 426 9.63 -8.14 28.29
CA GLU A 426 8.55 -7.79 29.22
C GLU A 426 8.69 -6.40 29.84
N LYS A 427 9.91 -5.84 29.92
CA LYS A 427 10.18 -4.53 30.53
C LYS A 427 10.36 -3.40 29.53
N GLN A 428 10.82 -3.67 28.32
CA GLN A 428 11.12 -2.64 27.32
C GLN A 428 9.84 -1.89 26.90
N VAL A 429 9.80 -0.60 27.25
CA VAL A 429 8.75 0.36 26.90
C VAL A 429 9.38 1.77 26.85
N PRO A 430 9.10 2.60 25.82
CA PRO A 430 8.42 2.24 24.57
C PRO A 430 9.24 1.26 23.73
N VAL A 431 8.60 0.58 22.79
CA VAL A 431 9.31 -0.25 21.80
C VAL A 431 9.97 0.68 20.77
N PRO A 432 11.29 0.61 20.56
CA PRO A 432 11.98 1.39 19.54
C PRO A 432 11.68 0.86 18.13
N ALA A 433 12.12 1.59 17.10
CA ALA A 433 12.18 1.03 15.75
C ALA A 433 13.16 -0.16 15.73
N VAL A 434 12.71 -1.33 15.30
CA VAL A 434 13.49 -2.57 15.32
C VAL A 434 14.07 -2.89 13.94
N GLN A 435 15.30 -3.39 13.91
CA GLN A 435 15.84 -4.06 12.72
C GLN A 435 15.25 -5.48 12.66
N CYS A 436 14.79 -5.88 11.48
CA CYS A 436 13.99 -7.09 11.22
C CYS A 436 12.64 -7.19 11.97
N CYS A 437 11.61 -7.62 11.23
CA CYS A 437 10.26 -7.87 11.75
C CYS A 437 10.12 -9.05 12.75
N HIS A 438 11.18 -9.83 12.99
CA HIS A 438 11.18 -10.97 13.94
C HIS A 438 11.66 -10.62 15.36
N ASN A 439 11.79 -9.33 15.69
CA ASN A 439 12.19 -8.90 17.03
C ASN A 439 11.14 -9.29 18.10
N ALA A 440 11.54 -10.14 19.06
CA ALA A 440 10.64 -10.71 20.06
C ALA A 440 9.97 -9.65 20.98
N THR A 441 10.69 -8.58 21.35
CA THR A 441 10.11 -7.47 22.14
C THR A 441 8.99 -6.77 21.39
N TYR A 442 9.23 -6.45 20.11
CA TYR A 442 8.22 -5.86 19.25
C TYR A 442 7.02 -6.77 19.06
N LEU A 443 7.24 -8.07 18.77
CA LEU A 443 6.16 -9.03 18.57
C LEU A 443 5.35 -9.25 19.86
N TYR A 444 5.99 -9.44 21.01
CA TYR A 444 5.32 -9.59 22.31
C TYR A 444 4.39 -8.43 22.63
N ARG A 445 4.82 -7.18 22.39
CA ARG A 445 4.00 -5.97 22.58
C ARG A 445 2.94 -5.80 21.50
N MET A 446 3.31 -6.03 20.25
CA MET A 446 2.40 -5.85 19.11
C MET A 446 1.26 -6.87 19.15
N PHE A 447 1.46 -8.07 19.67
CA PHE A 447 0.42 -9.11 19.69
C PHE A 447 -0.45 -9.12 20.96
N GLN A 448 -0.27 -8.20 21.91
CA GLN A 448 -1.10 -8.12 23.12
C GLN A 448 -2.57 -7.80 22.80
N ASP A 449 -3.47 -8.53 23.43
CA ASP A 449 -4.89 -8.17 23.49
C ASP A 449 -5.07 -6.99 24.45
N THR A 450 -6.11 -6.16 24.25
CA THR A 450 -6.26 -4.88 24.96
C THR A 450 -7.70 -4.61 25.39
N THR A 451 -7.88 -4.27 26.67
CA THR A 451 -9.10 -3.66 27.22
C THR A 451 -8.98 -2.15 27.08
N VAL A 452 -9.76 -1.57 26.16
CA VAL A 452 -9.70 -0.16 25.79
C VAL A 452 -10.39 0.69 26.86
N GLY A 453 -9.61 1.46 27.62
CA GLY A 453 -10.12 2.31 28.70
C GLY A 453 -10.72 3.64 28.23
N PRO A 454 -11.34 4.42 29.14
CA PRO A 454 -12.06 5.67 28.84
C PRO A 454 -11.24 6.76 28.11
N SER A 455 -9.90 6.68 28.13
CA SER A 455 -9.02 7.62 27.42
C SER A 455 -9.23 7.63 25.90
N ILE A 456 -9.88 6.61 25.33
CA ILE A 456 -10.29 6.60 23.92
C ILE A 456 -11.28 7.72 23.58
N GLN A 457 -12.09 8.20 24.55
CA GLN A 457 -13.12 9.21 24.32
C GLN A 457 -12.56 10.50 23.69
N TYR A 458 -11.39 10.97 24.13
CA TYR A 458 -10.72 12.13 23.52
C TYR A 458 -10.39 11.89 22.04
N SER A 459 -9.96 10.67 21.70
CA SER A 459 -9.60 10.29 20.33
C SER A 459 -10.84 10.15 19.44
N ILE A 460 -11.97 9.70 20.00
CA ILE A 460 -13.27 9.66 19.32
C ILE A 460 -13.78 11.09 19.06
N LEU A 461 -13.78 11.97 20.07
CA LEU A 461 -14.25 13.36 19.93
C LEU A 461 -13.49 14.14 18.86
N LYS A 462 -12.15 14.03 18.85
CA LYS A 462 -11.29 14.60 17.80
C LYS A 462 -11.59 14.02 16.41
N SER A 463 -11.96 12.75 16.33
CA SER A 463 -12.36 12.10 15.07
C SER A 463 -13.73 12.59 14.58
N ILE A 464 -14.68 12.85 15.47
CA ILE A 464 -15.98 13.45 15.12
C ILE A 464 -15.80 14.89 14.60
N GLU A 465 -14.87 15.64 15.19
CA GLU A 465 -14.52 17.00 14.73
C GLU A 465 -13.98 17.00 13.29
N PHE A 466 -13.22 15.97 12.90
CA PHE A 466 -12.76 15.76 11.52
C PHE A 466 -13.92 15.52 10.53
N LEU A 467 -14.91 14.70 10.90
CA LEU A 467 -16.09 14.45 10.07
C LEU A 467 -16.91 15.74 9.82
N LYS A 468 -16.99 16.63 10.82
CA LYS A 468 -17.71 17.91 10.70
C LYS A 468 -17.03 18.91 9.76
N ARG A 469 -15.69 18.95 9.76
CA ARG A 469 -14.93 19.95 8.99
C ARG A 469 -14.80 19.61 7.50
N GLY A 470 -15.03 18.35 7.12
CA GLY A 470 -14.76 17.85 5.77
C GLY A 470 -13.27 17.91 5.40
N THR A 471 -12.96 17.58 4.16
CA THR A 471 -11.63 17.70 3.56
C THR A 471 -11.70 18.62 2.34
N ASN A 472 -10.86 19.65 2.32
CA ASN A 472 -10.57 20.37 1.08
C ASN A 472 -9.57 19.52 0.28
N LEU A 473 -10.08 18.73 -0.67
CA LEU A 473 -9.30 17.76 -1.48
C LEU A 473 -8.47 18.40 -2.61
N ASN A 474 -8.20 19.70 -2.57
CA ASN A 474 -7.49 20.38 -3.66
C ASN A 474 -5.97 20.21 -3.54
N TRP A 475 -5.53 19.05 -3.99
CA TRP A 475 -4.13 18.68 -4.16
C TRP A 475 -3.39 19.45 -5.26
N THR A 476 -4.16 20.00 -6.22
CA THR A 476 -3.65 20.70 -7.42
C THR A 476 -2.66 21.82 -7.13
N HIS A 477 -2.82 22.52 -6.00
CA HIS A 477 -1.97 23.66 -5.61
C HIS A 477 -0.50 23.31 -5.44
N LYS A 478 -0.17 22.07 -5.08
CA LYS A 478 1.23 21.64 -4.91
C LYS A 478 2.01 21.52 -6.22
N PHE A 479 1.34 21.62 -7.37
CA PHE A 479 1.92 21.59 -8.71
C PHE A 479 1.57 22.83 -9.55
N THR A 480 0.87 23.82 -8.97
CA THR A 480 0.54 25.08 -9.65
C THR A 480 1.49 26.21 -9.23
N VAL A 481 2.68 26.20 -9.83
CA VAL A 481 3.54 27.39 -9.87
C VAL A 481 2.95 28.44 -10.81
N PRO A 482 3.13 29.75 -10.56
CA PRO A 482 2.82 30.78 -11.54
C PRO A 482 3.55 30.52 -12.87
N GLY A 483 2.87 30.73 -13.99
CA GLY A 483 3.55 30.87 -15.29
C GLY A 483 4.37 32.16 -15.36
N ALA A 484 5.11 32.33 -16.46
CA ALA A 484 5.76 33.59 -16.78
C ALA A 484 4.74 34.73 -16.98
N VAL A 485 5.11 35.97 -16.66
CA VAL A 485 4.26 37.13 -16.97
C VAL A 485 4.23 37.40 -18.47
N ARG A 486 3.16 38.02 -18.96
CA ARG A 486 2.94 38.21 -20.40
C ARG A 486 2.97 39.68 -20.75
N ASP A 487 3.32 39.98 -22.00
CA ASP A 487 3.28 41.34 -22.55
C ASP A 487 4.00 42.35 -21.62
N LEU A 488 5.19 41.97 -21.14
CA LEU A 488 6.04 42.82 -20.32
C LEU A 488 6.58 43.97 -21.19
N VAL A 489 6.30 45.21 -20.79
CA VAL A 489 6.74 46.43 -21.45
C VAL A 489 7.42 47.31 -20.40
N CYS A 490 8.60 47.81 -20.71
CA CYS A 490 9.32 48.80 -19.93
C CYS A 490 9.44 50.09 -20.75
N LEU A 491 8.99 51.21 -20.18
CA LEU A 491 9.05 52.55 -20.77
C LEU A 491 9.90 53.44 -19.87
N SER A 492 11.01 53.97 -20.39
CA SER A 492 11.88 54.88 -19.64
C SER A 492 11.58 56.34 -20.01
N GLU A 493 10.99 57.08 -19.09
CA GLU A 493 10.76 58.52 -19.19
C GLU A 493 11.88 59.30 -18.47
N ALA A 494 11.97 60.61 -18.70
CA ALA A 494 13.08 61.43 -18.20
C ALA A 494 13.22 61.49 -16.66
N GLU A 495 12.15 61.20 -15.91
CA GLU A 495 12.09 61.25 -14.44
C GLU A 495 11.52 59.96 -13.81
N SER A 496 11.20 58.92 -14.61
CA SER A 496 10.67 57.65 -14.10
C SER A 496 10.76 56.52 -15.12
N THR A 497 11.04 55.30 -14.67
CA THR A 497 10.85 54.10 -15.51
C THR A 497 9.60 53.34 -15.06
N LYS A 498 8.69 53.09 -16.02
CA LYS A 498 7.40 52.44 -15.77
C LYS A 498 7.37 51.08 -16.46
N MET A 499 6.95 50.07 -15.70
CA MET A 499 6.89 48.69 -16.17
C MET A 499 5.45 48.18 -16.07
N PHE A 500 4.98 47.52 -17.12
CA PHE A 500 3.61 47.00 -17.22
C PHE A 500 3.65 45.57 -17.73
N TRP A 501 2.83 44.68 -17.16
CA TRP A 501 2.67 43.32 -17.65
C TRP A 501 1.22 42.83 -17.51
N LYS A 502 0.96 41.65 -18.05
CA LYS A 502 -0.28 40.88 -17.84
C LYS A 502 0.02 39.65 -17.02
N ALA A 503 -0.92 39.29 -16.15
CA ALA A 503 -0.81 38.11 -15.31
C ALA A 503 -0.63 36.80 -16.14
N PRO A 504 0.03 35.78 -15.57
CA PRO A 504 0.20 34.47 -16.20
C PRO A 504 -1.12 33.81 -16.58
N LEU A 505 -1.13 32.93 -17.59
CA LEU A 505 -2.35 32.25 -18.06
C LEU A 505 -3.05 31.45 -16.96
N ASN A 506 -2.27 30.79 -16.09
CA ASN A 506 -2.78 29.97 -15.00
C ASN A 506 -3.07 30.77 -13.71
N VAL A 507 -3.07 32.11 -13.75
CA VAL A 507 -3.21 32.94 -12.54
C VAL A 507 -4.42 32.55 -11.71
N LYS A 508 -5.58 32.28 -12.32
CA LYS A 508 -6.80 31.87 -11.59
C LYS A 508 -6.62 30.57 -10.80
N SER A 509 -5.83 29.62 -11.30
CA SER A 509 -5.57 28.34 -10.63
C SER A 509 -4.58 28.47 -9.46
N VAL A 510 -3.72 29.49 -9.50
CA VAL A 510 -2.72 29.79 -8.47
C VAL A 510 -3.30 30.73 -7.40
N SER A 511 -4.03 31.77 -7.82
CA SER A 511 -4.54 32.85 -6.97
C SER A 511 -5.82 32.49 -6.21
N GLN A 512 -6.46 31.35 -6.51
CA GLN A 512 -7.66 30.91 -5.80
C GLN A 512 -7.36 30.56 -4.32
N TYR A 513 -6.09 30.36 -3.95
CA TYR A 513 -5.66 29.95 -2.61
C TYR A 513 -4.44 30.70 -2.07
N ASN A 514 -3.67 31.38 -2.94
CA ASN A 514 -2.46 32.10 -2.56
C ASN A 514 -2.51 33.56 -3.03
N ILE A 515 -1.89 34.46 -2.28
CA ILE A 515 -1.58 35.81 -2.77
C ILE A 515 -0.52 35.67 -3.87
N LEU A 516 -0.79 36.25 -5.03
CA LEU A 516 0.17 36.35 -6.11
C LEU A 516 1.00 37.62 -5.93
N LYS A 517 2.31 37.49 -6.00
CA LYS A 517 3.27 38.61 -6.02
C LYS A 517 4.06 38.58 -7.32
N TYR A 518 4.64 39.71 -7.68
CA TYR A 518 5.60 39.83 -8.76
C TYR A 518 6.92 40.28 -8.16
N GLU A 519 7.97 39.51 -8.40
CA GLU A 519 9.34 39.91 -8.12
C GLU A 519 9.92 40.50 -9.40
N ILE A 520 10.48 41.70 -9.27
CA ILE A 520 11.12 42.47 -10.32
C ILE A 520 12.61 42.44 -10.03
N SER A 521 13.42 42.20 -11.05
CA SER A 521 14.87 42.38 -11.03
C SER A 521 15.23 43.30 -12.17
N ALA A 522 15.98 44.37 -11.94
CA ALA A 522 16.28 45.35 -12.98
C ALA A 522 17.72 45.85 -12.91
N LYS A 523 18.40 45.87 -14.05
CA LYS A 523 19.77 46.36 -14.19
C LYS A 523 19.80 47.80 -14.68
N SER A 524 20.60 48.62 -14.00
CA SER A 524 20.81 50.03 -14.35
C SER A 524 21.84 50.22 -15.46
N SER A 525 21.71 51.30 -16.22
CA SER A 525 22.74 51.78 -17.16
C SER A 525 24.04 52.23 -16.47
N ASN A 526 23.95 52.62 -15.18
CA ASN A 526 25.06 53.25 -14.45
C ASN A 526 25.67 52.38 -13.33
N SER A 527 25.15 51.17 -13.09
CA SER A 527 25.69 50.20 -12.12
C SER A 527 25.42 48.76 -12.55
N ASP A 528 26.25 47.83 -12.08
CA ASP A 528 26.03 46.39 -12.21
C ASP A 528 25.08 45.83 -11.13
N ASP A 529 24.44 46.71 -10.33
CA ASP A 529 23.53 46.33 -9.26
C ASP A 529 22.13 46.02 -9.80
N ASP A 530 21.63 44.82 -9.50
CA ASP A 530 20.24 44.43 -9.75
C ASP A 530 19.33 44.99 -8.64
N LEU A 531 18.37 45.85 -9.01
CA LEU A 531 17.29 46.27 -8.11
C LEU A 531 16.29 45.13 -7.96
N PHE A 532 16.03 44.70 -6.72
CA PHE A 532 15.00 43.70 -6.39
C PHE A 532 13.82 44.34 -5.66
N GLU A 533 12.63 44.30 -6.27
CA GLU A 533 11.39 44.78 -5.64
C GLU A 533 10.22 43.82 -5.84
N ALA A 534 9.29 43.78 -4.89
CA ALA A 534 8.13 42.90 -4.91
C ALA A 534 6.81 43.68 -4.84
N THR A 535 5.94 43.48 -5.82
CA THR A 535 4.63 44.16 -5.92
C THR A 535 3.47 43.17 -6.09
N GLU A 536 2.27 43.56 -5.63
CA GLU A 536 1.02 42.82 -5.84
C GLU A 536 0.23 43.32 -7.07
N THR A 537 0.71 44.36 -7.75
CA THR A 537 0.09 44.95 -8.95
C THR A 537 0.86 44.58 -10.22
N ASN A 538 0.18 44.54 -11.38
CA ASN A 538 0.82 44.27 -12.68
C ASN A 538 1.56 45.49 -13.27
N VAL A 539 1.90 46.46 -12.41
CA VAL A 539 2.44 47.77 -12.75
C VAL A 539 3.48 48.11 -11.70
N PHE A 540 4.61 48.64 -12.15
CA PHE A 540 5.65 49.21 -11.32
C PHE A 540 6.10 50.56 -11.90
N SER A 541 6.58 51.45 -11.04
CA SER A 541 7.06 52.78 -11.44
C SER A 541 8.12 53.21 -10.45
N ASP A 542 9.37 53.24 -10.90
CA ASP A 542 10.45 53.86 -10.14
C ASP A 542 10.50 55.36 -10.44
N PHE A 543 10.66 56.17 -9.40
CA PHE A 543 10.76 57.63 -9.42
C PHE A 543 12.11 58.14 -8.90
N GLU A 544 13.08 57.25 -8.61
CA GLU A 544 14.41 57.59 -8.11
C GLU A 544 15.45 57.86 -9.23
N ASN A 545 15.00 58.14 -10.46
CA ASN A 545 15.83 58.40 -11.64
C ASN A 545 16.74 57.24 -12.11
N HIS A 546 16.50 55.99 -11.71
CA HIS A 546 17.24 54.86 -12.28
C HIS A 546 16.80 54.60 -13.73
N GLN A 547 17.71 54.84 -14.68
CA GLN A 547 17.52 54.40 -16.06
C GLN A 547 17.91 52.93 -16.19
N PHE A 548 16.92 52.05 -15.99
CA PHE A 548 17.08 50.62 -16.25
C PHE A 548 17.28 50.35 -17.75
N THR A 549 18.21 49.45 -18.06
CA THR A 549 18.42 48.94 -19.43
C THR A 549 17.72 47.60 -19.63
N GLU A 550 17.71 46.76 -18.61
CA GLU A 550 17.24 45.38 -18.66
C GLU A 550 16.38 45.05 -17.44
N VAL A 551 15.27 44.36 -17.66
CA VAL A 551 14.28 44.05 -16.62
C VAL A 551 13.83 42.60 -16.76
N TRP A 552 13.77 41.91 -15.62
CA TRP A 552 13.15 40.60 -15.43
C TRP A 552 11.97 40.73 -14.46
N VAL A 553 10.85 40.11 -14.80
CA VAL A 553 9.69 40.00 -13.89
C VAL A 553 9.24 38.55 -13.82
N ARG A 554 9.15 38.00 -12.61
CA ARG A 554 8.55 36.68 -12.34
C ARG A 554 7.35 36.80 -11.42
N ALA A 555 6.36 35.95 -11.65
CA ALA A 555 5.23 35.81 -10.76
C ALA A 555 5.53 34.76 -9.68
N CYS A 556 5.16 35.03 -8.43
CA CYS A 556 5.41 34.18 -7.26
C CYS A 556 4.12 33.92 -6.49
N ASN A 557 4.02 32.74 -5.88
CA ASN A 557 3.01 32.45 -4.85
C ASN A 557 3.69 32.50 -3.46
N GLN A 558 3.03 32.02 -2.39
CA GLN A 558 3.58 32.06 -1.03
C GLN A 558 4.78 31.12 -0.78
N HIS A 559 5.15 30.27 -1.75
CA HIS A 559 6.12 29.19 -1.59
C HIS A 559 7.15 29.12 -2.72
N GLU A 560 6.75 29.41 -3.96
CA GLU A 560 7.54 29.21 -5.17
C GLU A 560 7.29 30.29 -6.22
N CYS A 561 8.31 30.60 -7.02
CA CYS A 561 8.25 31.52 -8.15
C CYS A 561 8.25 30.79 -9.49
N GLY A 562 7.57 31.40 -10.47
CA GLY A 562 7.59 31.01 -11.87
C GLY A 562 8.88 31.42 -12.58
N LYS A 563 8.91 31.21 -13.89
CA LYS A 563 9.99 31.71 -14.75
C LYS A 563 9.91 33.22 -14.94
N ASP A 564 11.09 33.84 -15.06
CA ASP A 564 11.24 35.24 -15.44
C ASP A 564 10.79 35.50 -16.88
N THR A 565 10.17 36.66 -17.08
CA THR A 565 9.98 37.30 -18.38
C THR A 565 10.94 38.47 -18.48
N TYR A 566 11.69 38.56 -19.58
CA TYR A 566 12.72 39.56 -19.82
C TYR A 566 12.26 40.63 -20.82
N VAL A 567 12.68 41.88 -20.61
CA VAL A 567 12.57 42.97 -21.59
C VAL A 567 13.77 43.92 -21.49
N ILE A 568 14.17 44.50 -22.63
CA ILE A 568 15.08 45.65 -22.70
C ILE A 568 14.22 46.91 -22.69
N CYS A 569 14.51 47.86 -21.80
CA CYS A 569 13.77 49.13 -21.73
C CYS A 569 14.06 50.01 -22.95
N THR A 570 13.02 50.70 -23.43
CA THR A 570 13.07 51.61 -24.60
C THR A 570 12.64 53.02 -24.24
#